data_AF-A0A2I1TWB2-F1
#
_entry.id   AF-A0A2I1TWB2-F1
#
_cell.length_a   1.000
_cell.length_b   1.000
_cell.length_c   1.000
_cell.angle_alpha   90.00
_cell.angle_beta   90.00
_cell.angle_gamma   90.00
#
_symmetry.space_group_name_H-M   'P 1'
#
loop_
_entity.id
_entity.type
_entity.pdbx_description
1 polymer ?
#
loop_
_entity_poly.entity_id
_entity_poly.type
_entity_poly.pdbx_seq_one_letter_code
_entity_poly.pdbx_strand_id
1 'polypeptide(L)'
;NDYPDDATFEYKEEVDTSKPGDKKVTVVVKQGDKVLVEVPATVRVVESYPQFVPVDKDKKQPAVEGSIDPKAFPKDTEFTYETPVDTTTPGEKDVVVVAKIGDKVITKVPAKVMVVEPKTQYVPVDKSNKQPDASKSI
;
A
#
# COMPACT_ATOMS: atom_id res chain seq x y z
N ASN A 1 25.24 -22.91 -1.82
CA ASN A 1 25.35 -21.49 -2.18
C ASN A 1 25.82 -21.45 -3.62
N ASP A 2 25.06 -20.85 -4.54
CA ASP A 2 25.38 -20.89 -5.99
C ASP A 2 26.48 -19.90 -6.40
N TYR A 3 26.90 -19.02 -5.46
CA TYR A 3 27.92 -18.00 -5.66
C TYR A 3 29.00 -18.07 -4.57
N PRO A 4 30.22 -17.54 -4.83
CA PRO A 4 31.26 -17.35 -3.81
C PRO A 4 30.77 -16.53 -2.62
N ASP A 5 31.33 -16.76 -1.43
CA ASP A 5 30.91 -16.10 -0.19
C ASP A 5 31.23 -14.59 -0.16
N ASP A 6 32.21 -14.14 -0.94
CA ASP A 6 32.60 -12.73 -1.11
C ASP A 6 31.94 -12.06 -2.34
N ALA A 7 30.93 -12.70 -2.93
CA ALA A 7 30.22 -12.14 -4.08
C ALA A 7 29.37 -10.91 -3.68
N THR A 8 29.37 -9.88 -4.53
CA THR A 8 28.49 -8.71 -4.42
C THR A 8 27.45 -8.68 -5.55
N PHE A 9 26.34 -8.01 -5.28
CA PHE A 9 25.17 -7.94 -6.17
C PHE A 9 24.75 -6.49 -6.34
N GLU A 10 24.65 -6.03 -7.58
CA GLU A 10 24.20 -4.68 -7.93
C GLU A 10 23.25 -4.74 -9.13
N TYR A 11 22.34 -3.78 -9.24
CA TYR A 11 21.62 -3.60 -10.50
C TYR A 11 22.53 -2.94 -11.52
N LYS A 12 22.48 -3.42 -12.77
CA LYS A 12 23.24 -2.86 -13.88
C LYS A 12 22.90 -1.38 -14.14
N GLU A 13 21.65 -1.01 -13.87
CA GLU A 13 21.10 0.33 -14.02
C GLU A 13 20.22 0.64 -12.81
N GLU A 14 19.99 1.92 -12.53
CA GLU A 14 19.05 2.34 -11.49
C GLU A 14 17.63 1.86 -11.82
N VAL A 15 16.95 1.30 -10.83
CA VAL A 15 15.58 0.79 -10.99
C VAL A 15 14.59 1.91 -10.75
N ASP A 16 13.84 2.29 -11.80
CA ASP A 16 12.76 3.26 -11.67
C ASP A 16 11.59 2.70 -10.85
N THR A 17 11.43 3.24 -9.64
CA THR A 17 10.36 2.90 -8.69
C THR A 17 9.27 3.97 -8.60
N SER A 18 9.29 4.99 -9.47
CA SER A 18 8.32 6.09 -9.44
C SER A 18 6.92 5.71 -9.96
N LYS A 19 6.80 4.55 -10.62
CA LYS A 19 5.55 4.06 -11.22
C LYS A 19 5.36 2.58 -10.94
N PRO A 20 4.13 2.14 -10.62
CA PRO A 20 3.83 0.73 -10.41
C PRO A 20 4.08 -0.11 -11.67
N GLY A 21 4.26 -1.41 -11.46
CA GLY A 21 4.39 -2.42 -12.52
C GLY A 21 5.72 -3.17 -12.49
N ASP A 22 5.84 -4.11 -13.43
CA ASP A 22 7.02 -4.95 -13.57
C ASP A 22 8.13 -4.21 -14.31
N LYS A 23 9.29 -4.10 -13.67
CA LYS A 23 10.52 -3.54 -14.23
C LYS A 23 11.47 -4.70 -14.53
N LYS A 24 11.83 -4.85 -15.80
CA LYS A 24 12.90 -5.77 -16.20
C LYS A 24 14.23 -5.15 -15.78
N VAL A 25 15.02 -5.91 -15.05
CA VAL A 25 16.31 -5.46 -14.51
C VAL A 25 17.35 -6.53 -14.76
N THR A 26 18.61 -6.14 -14.72
CA THR A 26 19.74 -7.07 -14.78
C THR A 26 20.54 -6.92 -13.50
N VAL A 27 20.73 -8.02 -12.78
CA VAL A 27 21.59 -8.07 -11.60
C VAL A 27 22.98 -8.51 -12.05
N VAL A 28 23.99 -7.69 -11.76
CA VAL A 28 25.39 -8.00 -12.00
C VAL A 28 25.96 -8.62 -10.72
N VAL A 29 26.49 -9.85 -10.84
CA VAL A 29 27.17 -10.54 -9.76
C VAL A 29 28.68 -10.39 -9.95
N LYS A 30 29.37 -9.88 -8.93
CA LYS A 30 30.82 -9.62 -8.96
C LYS A 30 31.54 -10.36 -7.85
N GLN A 31 32.82 -10.65 -8.08
CA GLN A 31 33.79 -11.06 -7.04
C GLN A 31 35.02 -10.15 -7.18
N GLY A 32 35.15 -9.17 -6.29
CA GLY A 32 36.04 -8.03 -6.51
C GLY A 32 35.66 -7.26 -7.79
N ASP A 33 36.65 -6.96 -8.62
CA ASP A 33 36.43 -6.25 -9.90
C ASP A 33 35.96 -7.17 -11.04
N LYS A 34 35.93 -8.49 -10.81
CA LYS A 34 35.54 -9.47 -11.84
C LYS A 34 34.02 -9.64 -11.83
N VAL A 35 33.39 -9.35 -12.97
CA VAL A 35 32.00 -9.76 -13.23
C VAL A 35 31.97 -11.28 -13.44
N LEU A 36 31.15 -11.98 -12.64
CA LEU A 36 30.95 -13.41 -12.75
C LEU A 36 29.82 -13.73 -13.73
N VAL A 37 28.67 -13.06 -13.58
CA VAL A 37 27.48 -13.28 -14.40
C VAL A 37 26.53 -12.07 -14.34
N GLU A 38 25.75 -11.90 -15.41
CA GLU A 38 24.61 -10.99 -15.44
C GLU A 38 23.30 -11.81 -15.48
N VAL A 39 22.41 -11.58 -14.53
CA VAL A 39 21.17 -12.35 -14.38
C VAL A 39 19.97 -11.46 -14.69
N PRO A 40 19.15 -11.79 -15.71
CA PRO A 40 17.90 -11.08 -15.96
C PRO A 40 16.89 -11.39 -14.85
N ALA A 41 16.28 -10.35 -14.30
CA ALA A 41 15.31 -10.45 -13.21
C ALA A 41 14.13 -9.49 -13.42
N THR A 42 13.19 -9.49 -12.47
CA THR A 42 12.04 -8.57 -12.49
C THR A 42 11.87 -7.99 -11.09
N VAL A 43 11.77 -6.67 -11.01
CA VAL A 43 11.35 -5.94 -9.81
C VAL A 43 9.91 -5.49 -10.03
N ARG A 44 9.01 -5.87 -9.14
CA ARG A 44 7.61 -5.39 -9.20
C ARG A 44 7.44 -4.22 -8.25
N VAL A 45 7.04 -3.07 -8.78
CA VAL A 45 6.67 -1.89 -8.02
C VAL A 45 5.16 -1.95 -7.76
N VAL A 46 4.76 -1.81 -6.50
CA VAL A 46 3.35 -1.83 -6.08
C VAL A 46 2.92 -0.45 -5.60
N GLU A 47 1.63 -0.16 -5.66
CA GLU A 47 1.05 1.13 -5.29
C GLU A 47 -0.05 0.92 -4.23
N SER A 48 -0.35 1.97 -3.47
CA SER A 48 -1.45 2.04 -2.52
C SER A 48 -2.53 3.01 -2.98
N TYR A 49 -3.71 2.88 -2.38
CA TYR A 49 -4.88 3.70 -2.70
C TYR A 49 -5.42 4.36 -1.42
N PRO A 50 -5.86 5.63 -1.49
CA PRO A 50 -6.55 6.26 -0.37
C PRO A 50 -7.85 5.52 -0.05
N GLN A 51 -8.02 5.12 1.21
CA GLN A 51 -9.25 4.52 1.70
C GLN A 51 -10.02 5.51 2.56
N PHE A 52 -11.34 5.63 2.37
CA PHE A 52 -12.20 6.50 3.17
C PHE A 52 -13.07 5.65 4.10
N VAL A 53 -13.06 5.98 5.39
CA VAL A 53 -13.91 5.35 6.40
C VAL A 53 -14.53 6.38 7.32
N PRO A 54 -15.76 6.18 7.81
CA PRO A 54 -16.34 7.08 8.80
C PRO A 54 -15.58 6.99 10.13
N VAL A 55 -15.69 8.05 10.94
CA VAL A 55 -15.31 7.99 12.35
C VAL A 55 -16.02 6.82 13.02
N ASP A 56 -15.25 5.99 13.72
CA ASP A 56 -15.74 4.82 14.45
C ASP A 56 -15.15 4.84 15.86
N LYS A 57 -16.01 5.10 16.86
CA LYS A 57 -15.65 5.18 18.28
C LYS A 57 -15.29 3.82 18.88
N ASP A 58 -15.74 2.72 18.26
CA ASP A 58 -15.43 1.36 18.66
C ASP A 58 -14.11 0.87 18.06
N LYS A 59 -13.37 1.75 17.37
CA LYS A 59 -12.02 1.50 16.81
C LYS A 59 -11.98 0.36 15.79
N LYS A 60 -13.08 0.14 15.08
CA LYS A 60 -13.16 -0.87 14.03
C LYS A 60 -12.07 -0.62 12.98
N GLN A 61 -11.25 -1.64 12.73
CA GLN A 61 -10.17 -1.53 11.75
C GLN A 61 -10.75 -1.53 10.33
N PRO A 62 -10.26 -0.65 9.44
CA PRO A 62 -10.59 -0.70 8.03
C PRO A 62 -10.05 -1.99 7.39
N ALA A 63 -10.64 -2.40 6.26
CA ALA A 63 -10.11 -3.51 5.48
C ALA A 63 -8.82 -3.07 4.78
N VAL A 64 -7.75 -3.85 4.88
CA VAL A 64 -6.47 -3.51 4.26
C VAL A 64 -6.56 -3.50 2.74
N GLU A 65 -7.43 -4.34 2.18
CA GLU A 65 -7.70 -4.45 0.74
C GLU A 65 -8.32 -3.17 0.17
N GLY A 66 -8.83 -2.26 1.01
CA GLY A 66 -9.24 -0.93 0.60
C GLY A 66 -8.05 0.00 0.30
N SER A 67 -6.85 -0.34 0.77
CA SER A 67 -5.64 0.49 0.66
C SER A 67 -4.61 -0.03 -0.37
N ILE A 68 -4.82 -1.21 -0.96
CA ILE A 68 -3.88 -1.84 -1.91
C ILE A 68 -4.65 -2.70 -2.94
N ASP A 69 -4.00 -3.11 -4.05
CA ASP A 69 -4.52 -4.17 -4.93
C ASP A 69 -3.86 -5.52 -4.60
N PRO A 70 -4.57 -6.48 -3.96
CA PRO A 70 -4.03 -7.79 -3.66
C PRO A 70 -3.52 -8.56 -4.90
N LYS A 71 -4.07 -8.31 -6.10
CA LYS A 71 -3.67 -8.99 -7.33
C LYS A 71 -2.29 -8.57 -7.84
N ALA A 72 -1.79 -7.43 -7.37
CA ALA A 72 -0.42 -7.00 -7.68
C ALA A 72 0.64 -7.86 -6.97
N PHE A 73 0.26 -8.58 -5.90
CA PHE A 73 1.17 -9.39 -5.11
C PHE A 73 1.13 -10.87 -5.51
N PRO A 74 2.11 -11.68 -5.08
CA PRO A 74 2.04 -13.12 -5.25
C PRO A 74 0.78 -13.71 -4.59
N LYS A 75 0.35 -14.88 -5.06
CA LYS A 75 -0.71 -15.63 -4.38
C LYS A 75 -0.28 -15.96 -2.94
N ASP A 76 -1.27 -16.13 -2.06
CA ASP A 76 -1.08 -16.43 -0.64
C ASP A 76 -0.36 -15.33 0.15
N THR A 77 -0.32 -14.11 -0.41
CA THR A 77 0.12 -12.92 0.34
C THR A 77 -0.96 -12.53 1.36
N GLU A 78 -0.57 -12.47 2.62
CA GLU A 78 -1.37 -11.91 3.71
C GLU A 78 -1.02 -10.43 3.89
N PHE A 79 -2.02 -9.62 4.22
CA PHE A 79 -1.86 -8.18 4.40
C PHE A 79 -2.40 -7.72 5.75
N THR A 80 -1.62 -6.89 6.43
CA THR A 80 -1.98 -6.31 7.73
C THR A 80 -1.50 -4.88 7.80
N TYR A 81 -2.22 -3.99 8.49
CA TYR A 81 -1.62 -2.73 8.91
C TYR A 81 -0.50 -2.98 9.92
N GLU A 82 0.62 -2.29 9.76
CA GLU A 82 1.77 -2.40 10.67
C GLU A 82 1.41 -1.98 12.10
N THR A 83 0.54 -0.99 12.23
CA THR A 83 -0.04 -0.55 13.51
C THR A 83 -1.55 -0.37 13.34
N PRO A 84 -2.35 -0.51 14.42
CA PRO A 84 -3.79 -0.25 14.35
C PRO A 84 -4.09 1.17 13.87
N VAL A 85 -5.01 1.29 12.92
CA VAL A 85 -5.45 2.57 12.38
C VAL A 85 -6.33 3.30 13.40
N ASP A 86 -6.04 4.56 13.68
CA ASP A 86 -6.91 5.42 14.49
C ASP A 86 -8.12 5.87 13.66
N THR A 87 -9.27 5.24 13.90
CA THR A 87 -10.57 5.59 13.29
C THR A 87 -11.41 6.49 14.19
N THR A 88 -10.90 6.92 15.34
CA THR A 88 -11.69 7.67 16.33
C THR A 88 -11.65 9.18 16.12
N THR A 89 -10.64 9.67 15.39
CA THR A 89 -10.48 11.09 15.11
C THR A 89 -10.46 11.33 13.60
N PRO A 90 -11.21 12.33 13.09
CA PRO A 90 -11.25 12.63 11.67
C PRO A 90 -9.91 13.13 11.16
N GLY A 91 -9.68 12.94 9.86
CA GLY A 91 -8.49 13.40 9.15
C GLY A 91 -7.70 12.29 8.48
N GLU A 92 -6.62 12.69 7.83
CA GLU A 92 -5.69 11.80 7.16
C GLU A 92 -4.84 11.03 8.17
N LYS A 93 -4.72 9.72 7.96
CA LYS A 93 -3.87 8.81 8.72
C LYS A 93 -2.87 8.17 7.76
N ASP A 94 -1.59 8.50 7.94
CA ASP A 94 -0.52 7.75 7.30
C ASP A 94 -0.40 6.39 7.95
N VAL A 95 -0.45 5.34 7.12
CA VAL A 95 -0.41 3.95 7.56
C VAL A 95 0.57 3.17 6.68
N VAL A 96 1.00 2.01 7.18
CA VAL A 96 1.85 1.10 6.41
C VAL A 96 1.16 -0.25 6.34
N VAL A 97 0.99 -0.77 5.12
CA VAL A 97 0.51 -2.13 4.89
C VAL A 97 1.72 -3.05 4.76
N VAL A 98 1.77 -4.07 5.61
CA VAL A 98 2.78 -5.12 5.57
C VAL A 98 2.23 -6.27 4.74
N ALA A 99 2.96 -6.65 3.69
CA ALA A 99 2.67 -7.83 2.87
C ALA A 99 3.60 -8.97 3.27
N LYS A 100 3.03 -10.14 3.60
CA LYS A 100 3.78 -11.34 4.02
C LYS A 100 3.36 -12.57 3.24
N ILE A 101 4.30 -13.49 3.05
CA ILE A 101 4.01 -14.86 2.60
C ILE A 101 4.59 -15.79 3.67
N GLY A 102 3.71 -16.44 4.43
CA GLY A 102 4.09 -17.08 5.69
C GLY A 102 4.74 -16.06 6.65
N ASP A 103 5.84 -16.43 7.29
CA ASP A 103 6.55 -15.55 8.22
C ASP A 103 7.44 -14.49 7.54
N LYS A 104 7.57 -14.54 6.21
CA LYS A 104 8.46 -13.66 5.46
C LYS A 104 7.72 -12.39 5.02
N VAL A 105 8.17 -11.24 5.51
CA VAL A 105 7.79 -9.93 4.96
C VAL A 105 8.40 -9.79 3.56
N ILE A 106 7.55 -9.61 2.55
CA ILE A 106 7.99 -9.41 1.18
C ILE A 106 8.11 -7.93 0.83
N THR A 107 7.27 -7.07 1.40
CA THR A 107 7.38 -5.61 1.27
C THR A 107 6.50 -4.88 2.30
N LYS A 108 6.75 -3.57 2.46
CA LYS A 108 5.93 -2.64 3.25
C LYS A 108 5.50 -1.50 2.34
N VAL A 109 4.20 -1.23 2.28
CA VAL A 109 3.60 -0.24 1.36
C VAL A 109 3.02 0.91 2.19
N PRO A 110 3.59 2.13 2.09
CA PRO A 110 2.97 3.32 2.66
C PRO A 110 1.61 3.58 2.00
N ALA A 111 0.58 3.86 2.79
CA ALA A 111 -0.77 4.13 2.33
C ALA A 111 -1.44 5.20 3.20
N LYS A 112 -2.63 5.64 2.79
CA LYS A 112 -3.41 6.65 3.51
C LYS A 112 -4.82 6.17 3.81
N VAL A 113 -5.28 6.39 5.03
CA VAL A 113 -6.68 6.22 5.43
C VAL A 113 -7.26 7.58 5.82
N MET A 114 -8.34 7.97 5.18
CA MET A 114 -9.08 9.20 5.44
C MET A 114 -10.27 8.89 6.33
N VAL A 115 -10.23 9.37 7.57
CA VAL A 115 -11.33 9.23 8.52
C VAL A 115 -12.27 10.42 8.37
N VAL A 116 -13.52 10.17 7.97
CA VAL A 116 -14.51 11.22 7.69
C VAL A 116 -15.54 11.34 8.82
N GLU A 117 -15.80 12.56 9.27
CA GLU A 117 -16.77 12.81 10.33
C GLU A 117 -18.17 13.07 9.74
N PRO A 118 -19.19 12.26 10.06
CA PRO A 118 -20.55 12.56 9.63
C PRO A 118 -21.09 13.81 10.33
N LYS A 119 -21.82 14.65 9.60
CA LYS A 119 -22.43 15.87 10.12
C LYS A 119 -23.95 15.83 9.98
N THR A 120 -24.65 16.29 11.03
CA THR A 120 -26.10 16.48 10.97
C THR A 120 -26.43 17.71 10.13
N GLN A 121 -27.13 17.49 9.02
CA GLN A 121 -27.69 18.58 8.22
C GLN A 121 -29.10 18.95 8.70
N TYR A 122 -29.35 20.25 8.84
CA TYR A 122 -30.68 20.79 9.16
C TYR A 122 -31.34 21.32 7.89
N VAL A 123 -32.57 20.89 7.60
CA VAL A 123 -33.38 21.36 6.47
C VAL A 123 -34.80 21.71 6.93
N PRO A 124 -35.44 22.74 6.34
CA PRO A 124 -36.83 23.05 6.63
C PRO A 124 -37.77 22.01 6.01
N VAL A 125 -38.99 21.89 6.55
CA VAL A 125 -40.05 21.08 5.94
C VAL A 125 -40.41 21.65 4.56
N ASP A 126 -40.36 20.81 3.53
CA ASP A 126 -40.70 21.18 2.15
C ASP A 126 -41.75 20.22 1.58
N LYS A 127 -42.95 20.75 1.30
CA LYS A 127 -44.07 19.97 0.73
C LYS A 127 -43.79 19.46 -0.69
N SER A 128 -42.81 20.03 -1.39
CA SER A 128 -42.35 19.56 -2.69
C SER A 128 -41.34 18.41 -2.61
N ASN A 129 -40.94 18.01 -1.39
CA ASN A 129 -40.01 16.91 -1.13
C ASN A 129 -38.67 17.04 -1.87
N LYS A 130 -38.07 18.24 -1.85
CA LYS A 130 -36.78 18.47 -2.47
C LYS A 130 -35.66 17.72 -1.75
N GLN A 131 -34.88 16.95 -2.50
CA GLN A 131 -33.71 16.22 -1.99
C GLN A 131 -32.64 17.17 -1.42
N PRO A 132 -32.23 17.01 -0.15
CA PRO A 132 -31.11 17.75 0.42
C PRO A 132 -29.78 17.39 -0.24
N ASP A 133 -28.86 18.36 -0.25
CA ASP A 133 -27.49 18.19 -0.74
C ASP A 133 -26.67 17.26 0.18
N ALA A 134 -26.35 16.06 -0.32
CA ALA A 134 -25.62 15.04 0.44
C ALA A 134 -24.22 15.49 0.90
N SER A 135 -23.58 16.43 0.19
CA SER A 135 -22.23 16.91 0.54
C SER A 135 -22.20 17.65 1.88
N LYS A 136 -23.36 18.11 2.38
CA LYS A 136 -23.47 18.80 3.67
C LYS A 136 -23.58 17.85 4.86
N SER A 137 -23.65 16.55 4.62
CA SER A 137 -23.73 15.50 5.66
C SER A 137 -22.36 14.92 6.04
N ILE A 138 -21.26 15.45 5.49
CA ILE A 138 -19.88 14.99 5.65
C ILE A 138 -18.93 16.18 5.85
#